data_AF-A0A0L7LMA8-F1
#
_entry.id   AF-A0A0L7LMA8-F1
#
_cell.length_a   1.000
_cell.length_b   1.000
_cell.length_c   1.000
_cell.angle_alpha   90.00
_cell.angle_beta   90.00
_cell.angle_gamma   90.00
#
_symmetry.space_group_name_H-M   'P 1'
#
loop_
_entity.id
_entity.type
_entity.pdbx_description
1 polymer ?
#
loop_
_entity_poly.entity_id
_entity_poly.type
_entity_poly.pdbx_seq_one_letter_code
_entity_poly.pdbx_strand_id
1 'polypeptide(L)'
;MGDKEDYLTSYRVFFETFAATVNPEDQLPVNIAGYTITESELTGEVLYWITQYLTEKQCPLTLMTPLRRIILDEVRLASKKYPNDFGYKSEESVYIALRLMQAVTARVNDVCLRYLDNARLDTLPPPPPLAQRDLKTVSCATKNSRRVMEDRHVEIGNLEALFGIEHPILPIETSSREKLIDITFHGRLGCETYIPCGES
;
A
#
# COMPACT_ATOMS: atom_id res chain seq x y z
N MET A 1 -3.52 -19.28 -25.56
CA MET A 1 -3.39 -20.06 -24.31
C MET A 1 -2.13 -19.71 -23.51
N GLY A 2 -1.14 -18.99 -24.08
CA GLY A 2 0.14 -18.69 -23.40
C GLY A 2 0.11 -17.56 -22.36
N ASP A 3 -0.66 -16.48 -22.57
CA ASP A 3 -0.60 -15.30 -21.67
C ASP A 3 -1.06 -15.58 -20.24
N LYS A 4 -1.94 -16.58 -20.04
CA LYS A 4 -2.50 -16.92 -18.72
C LYS A 4 -1.49 -17.63 -17.83
N GLU A 5 -0.72 -18.54 -18.41
CA GLU A 5 0.30 -19.32 -17.70
C GLU A 5 1.52 -18.46 -17.37
N ASP A 6 1.81 -17.46 -18.21
CA ASP A 6 2.94 -16.55 -18.06
C ASP A 6 2.78 -15.61 -16.85
N TYR A 7 1.58 -15.02 -16.66
CA TYR A 7 1.35 -14.14 -15.51
C TYR A 7 1.29 -14.90 -14.18
N LEU A 8 0.67 -16.08 -14.13
CA LEU A 8 0.62 -16.89 -12.90
C LEU A 8 2.02 -17.34 -12.49
N THR A 9 2.86 -17.68 -13.46
CA THR A 9 4.28 -17.99 -13.20
C THR A 9 4.99 -16.78 -12.60
N SER A 10 4.77 -15.56 -13.14
CA SER A 10 5.35 -14.34 -12.59
C SER A 10 4.91 -14.06 -11.13
N TYR A 11 3.65 -14.34 -10.80
CA TYR A 11 3.12 -14.16 -9.45
C TYR A 11 3.70 -15.21 -8.49
N ARG A 12 3.80 -16.47 -8.95
CA ARG A 12 4.41 -17.55 -8.16
C ARG A 12 5.86 -17.23 -7.82
N VAL A 13 6.66 -16.82 -8.80
CA VAL A 13 8.07 -16.44 -8.59
C VAL A 13 8.19 -15.30 -7.57
N PHE A 14 7.30 -14.32 -7.64
CA PHE A 14 7.24 -13.25 -6.63
C PHE A 14 6.98 -13.81 -5.22
N PHE A 15 5.94 -14.63 -5.03
CA PHE A 15 5.62 -15.17 -3.71
C PHE A 15 6.72 -16.11 -3.16
N GLU A 16 7.35 -16.92 -4.01
CA GLU A 16 8.49 -17.77 -3.63
C GLU A 16 9.69 -16.93 -3.19
N THR A 17 10.02 -15.87 -3.94
CA THR A 17 11.10 -14.94 -3.60
C THR A 17 10.78 -14.16 -2.33
N PHE A 18 9.53 -13.75 -2.16
CA PHE A 18 9.04 -13.09 -0.96
C PHE A 18 9.20 -14.00 0.25
N ALA A 19 8.77 -15.25 0.18
CA ALA A 19 8.89 -16.23 1.27
C ALA A 19 10.36 -16.51 1.65
N ALA A 20 11.27 -16.51 0.67
CA ALA A 20 12.70 -16.69 0.91
C ALA A 20 13.38 -15.47 1.57
N THR A 21 12.78 -14.28 1.45
CA THR A 21 13.38 -13.00 1.90
C THR A 21 12.65 -12.37 3.09
N VAL A 22 11.48 -12.89 3.45
CA VAL A 22 10.74 -12.44 4.63
C VAL A 22 11.23 -13.19 5.85
N ASN A 23 11.81 -12.44 6.78
CA ASN A 23 12.09 -12.92 8.11
C ASN A 23 10.98 -12.38 9.05
N PRO A 24 10.13 -13.24 9.64
CA PRO A 24 9.05 -12.82 10.54
C PRO A 24 9.55 -12.05 11.77
N GLU A 25 10.81 -12.26 12.15
CA GLU A 25 11.46 -11.64 13.30
C GLU A 25 12.14 -10.31 12.95
N ASP A 26 12.35 -10.02 11.66
CA ASP A 26 12.97 -8.79 11.20
C ASP A 26 11.90 -7.71 11.00
N GLN A 27 11.42 -7.20 12.14
CA GLN A 27 10.58 -6.00 12.17
C GLN A 27 11.46 -4.81 11.75
N LEU A 28 11.47 -4.50 10.45
CA LEU A 28 12.27 -3.40 9.90
C LEU A 28 12.01 -2.08 10.67
N PRO A 29 13.07 -1.27 10.88
CA PRO A 29 12.99 -0.02 11.61
C PRO A 29 12.45 1.07 10.68
N VAL A 30 11.13 1.19 10.61
CA VAL A 30 10.53 2.40 10.06
C VAL A 30 10.60 3.44 11.16
N ASN A 31 11.28 4.55 10.89
CA ASN A 31 11.33 5.72 11.76
C ASN A 31 9.92 6.31 11.89
N ILE A 32 9.10 5.67 12.71
CA ILE A 32 7.76 6.12 13.05
C ILE A 32 7.98 7.09 14.19
N ALA A 33 7.96 8.38 13.86
CA ALA A 33 7.74 9.40 14.88
C ALA A 33 6.54 8.96 15.73
N GLY A 34 6.59 9.13 17.05
CA GLY A 34 5.60 8.59 17.98
C GLY A 34 4.22 9.23 17.88
N TYR A 35 3.58 9.14 16.72
CA TYR A 35 2.28 9.72 16.44
C TYR A 35 1.15 8.73 16.55
N THR A 36 -0.01 9.29 16.84
CA THR A 36 -1.27 8.58 16.93
C THR A 36 -2.01 8.74 15.62
N ILE A 37 -2.73 7.70 15.23
CA ILE A 37 -3.50 7.65 13.98
C ILE A 37 -4.97 7.57 14.36
N THR A 38 -5.78 8.47 13.80
CA THR A 38 -7.23 8.45 14.01
C THR A 38 -7.90 7.36 13.17
N GLU A 39 -9.12 6.97 13.52
CA GLU A 39 -9.90 5.99 12.73
C GLU A 39 -10.11 6.43 11.27
N SER A 40 -10.22 7.74 11.02
CA SER A 40 -10.32 8.30 9.68
C SER A 40 -9.04 8.14 8.85
N GLU A 41 -7.88 8.20 9.49
CA GLU A 41 -6.56 8.11 8.83
C GLU A 41 -6.13 6.66 8.61
N LEU A 42 -6.71 5.71 9.36
CA LEU A 42 -6.39 4.28 9.32
C LEU A 42 -6.28 3.74 7.88
N THR A 43 -7.24 4.06 7.02
CA THR A 43 -7.24 3.55 5.63
C THR A 43 -6.04 4.04 4.84
N GLY A 44 -5.68 5.32 4.98
CA GLY A 44 -4.58 5.92 4.23
C GLY A 44 -3.23 5.40 4.69
N GLU A 45 -3.03 5.34 6.01
CA GLU A 45 -1.79 4.86 6.62
C GLU A 45 -1.54 3.38 6.31
N VAL A 46 -2.58 2.54 6.39
CA VAL A 46 -2.51 1.13 6.03
C VAL A 46 -2.11 0.97 4.56
N LEU A 47 -2.76 1.69 3.64
CA LEU A 47 -2.43 1.63 2.22
C LEU A 47 -1.00 2.12 1.93
N TYR A 48 -0.57 3.19 2.60
CA TYR A 48 0.78 3.72 2.48
C TYR A 48 1.83 2.68 2.88
N TRP A 49 1.68 2.05 4.06
CA TRP A 49 2.62 1.04 4.52
C TRP A 49 2.62 -0.22 3.65
N ILE A 50 1.46 -0.68 3.21
CA ILE A 50 1.39 -1.81 2.27
C ILE A 50 2.14 -1.47 0.98
N THR A 51 1.92 -0.28 0.42
CA THR A 51 2.62 0.16 -0.80
C THR A 51 4.13 0.22 -0.58
N GLN A 52 4.61 0.84 0.51
CA GLN A 52 6.03 0.93 0.81
C GLN A 52 6.67 -0.47 0.94
N TYR A 53 6.05 -1.34 1.74
CA TYR A 53 6.58 -2.68 2.01
C TYR A 53 6.59 -3.58 0.76
N LEU A 54 5.50 -3.59 -0.01
CA LEU A 54 5.44 -4.37 -1.25
C LEU A 54 6.37 -3.83 -2.34
N THR A 55 6.60 -2.51 -2.37
CA THR A 55 7.55 -1.89 -3.33
C THR A 55 8.98 -2.28 -3.00
N GLU A 56 9.36 -2.27 -1.72
CA GLU A 56 10.67 -2.74 -1.25
C GLU A 56 10.92 -4.21 -1.64
N LYS A 57 9.88 -5.04 -1.56
CA LYS A 57 9.92 -6.45 -1.96
C LYS A 57 9.73 -6.68 -3.47
N GLN A 58 9.76 -5.64 -4.30
CA GLN A 58 9.66 -5.70 -5.76
C GLN A 58 8.37 -6.37 -6.26
N CYS A 59 7.24 -6.09 -5.62
CA CYS A 59 5.94 -6.61 -6.02
C CYS A 59 5.56 -6.15 -7.46
N PRO A 60 5.13 -7.07 -8.35
CA PRO A 60 4.64 -6.71 -9.67
C PRO A 60 3.50 -5.69 -9.59
N LEU A 61 3.56 -4.63 -10.39
CA LEU A 61 2.54 -3.56 -10.41
C LEU A 61 1.12 -4.08 -10.67
N THR A 62 1.00 -5.15 -11.45
CA THR A 62 -0.29 -5.80 -11.75
C THR A 62 -0.89 -6.50 -10.53
N LEU A 63 -0.06 -6.96 -9.59
CA LEU A 63 -0.44 -7.65 -8.36
C LEU A 63 -0.61 -6.69 -7.17
N MET A 64 0.03 -5.52 -7.24
CA MET A 64 0.02 -4.48 -6.21
C MET A 64 -1.39 -4.05 -5.79
N THR A 65 -2.28 -3.78 -6.74
CA THR A 65 -3.65 -3.32 -6.44
C THR A 65 -4.54 -4.42 -5.86
N PRO A 66 -4.59 -5.64 -6.44
CA PRO A 66 -5.30 -6.77 -5.84
C PRO A 66 -4.84 -7.08 -4.40
N LEU A 67 -3.53 -7.14 -4.15
CA LEU A 67 -3.00 -7.41 -2.81
C LEU A 67 -3.36 -6.29 -1.83
N ARG A 68 -3.19 -5.02 -2.21
CA ARG A 68 -3.56 -3.88 -1.35
C ARG A 68 -5.01 -3.94 -0.91
N ARG A 69 -5.93 -4.29 -1.81
CA ARG A 69 -7.35 -4.42 -1.48
C ARG A 69 -7.60 -5.55 -0.48
N ILE A 70 -7.08 -6.75 -0.75
CA ILE A 70 -7.27 -7.92 0.12
C ILE A 70 -6.72 -7.64 1.52
N ILE A 71 -5.51 -7.07 1.60
CA ILE A 71 -4.86 -6.76 2.87
C ILE A 71 -5.63 -5.64 3.60
N LEU A 72 -6.06 -4.59 2.90
CA LEU A 72 -6.84 -3.50 3.50
C LEU A 72 -8.16 -4.01 4.10
N ASP A 73 -8.88 -4.86 3.37
CA ASP A 73 -10.14 -5.43 3.84
C ASP A 73 -9.93 -6.32 5.07
N GLU A 74 -8.89 -7.16 5.06
CA GLU A 74 -8.53 -7.99 6.22
C GLU A 74 -8.11 -7.15 7.43
N VAL A 75 -7.30 -6.12 7.24
CA VAL A 75 -6.87 -5.21 8.32
C VAL A 75 -8.07 -4.46 8.89
N ARG A 76 -9.00 -3.97 8.05
CA ARG A 76 -10.22 -3.27 8.52
C ARG A 76 -11.14 -4.19 9.33
N LEU A 77 -11.25 -5.46 8.95
CA LEU A 77 -12.03 -6.43 9.70
C LEU A 77 -11.33 -6.81 11.01
N ALA A 78 -10.02 -7.02 10.96
CA ALA A 78 -9.22 -7.41 12.12
C ALA A 78 -9.10 -6.28 13.15
N SER A 79 -8.96 -5.01 12.73
CA SER A 79 -8.88 -3.87 13.63
C SER A 79 -10.19 -3.65 14.40
N LYS A 80 -11.34 -3.93 13.78
CA LYS A 80 -12.65 -3.90 14.46
C LYS A 80 -12.85 -5.06 15.43
N LYS A 81 -12.33 -6.24 15.07
CA LYS A 81 -12.51 -7.47 15.86
C LYS A 81 -11.55 -7.56 17.05
N TYR A 82 -10.32 -7.12 16.86
CA TYR A 82 -9.23 -7.19 17.84
C TYR A 82 -8.48 -5.84 17.90
N PRO A 83 -9.14 -4.75 18.34
CA PRO A 83 -8.56 -3.40 18.31
C PRO A 83 -7.26 -3.29 19.13
N ASN A 84 -7.13 -4.05 20.22
CA ASN A 84 -5.95 -4.05 21.07
C ASN A 84 -4.69 -4.58 20.36
N ASP A 85 -4.83 -5.55 19.46
CA ASP A 85 -3.71 -6.14 18.71
C ASP A 85 -3.09 -5.12 17.73
N PHE A 86 -3.90 -4.17 17.29
CA PHE A 86 -3.50 -3.05 16.43
C PHE A 86 -3.05 -1.81 17.23
N GLY A 87 -2.98 -1.91 18.56
CA GLY A 87 -2.57 -0.82 19.45
C GLY A 87 -3.60 0.30 19.55
N TYR A 88 -4.90 -0.02 19.46
CA TYR A 88 -5.98 0.94 19.66
C TYR A 88 -6.10 1.34 21.14
N LYS A 89 -6.13 2.65 21.40
CA LYS A 89 -6.40 3.25 22.70
C LYS A 89 -7.85 3.72 22.74
N SER A 90 -8.69 3.01 23.48
CA SER A 90 -10.11 3.36 23.61
C SER A 90 -10.37 4.71 24.29
N GLU A 91 -9.44 5.19 25.13
CA GLU A 91 -9.56 6.46 25.84
C GLU A 91 -9.46 7.67 24.90
N GLU A 92 -8.58 7.57 23.91
CA GLU A 92 -8.25 8.64 22.97
C GLU A 92 -8.88 8.40 21.58
N SER A 93 -9.49 7.23 21.34
CA SER A 93 -10.02 6.79 20.03
C SER A 93 -8.97 6.83 18.90
N VAL A 94 -7.74 6.46 19.24
CA VAL A 94 -6.59 6.49 18.31
C VAL A 94 -5.78 5.20 18.35
N TYR A 95 -5.10 4.92 17.24
CA TYR A 95 -4.13 3.83 17.12
C TYR A 95 -2.72 4.34 17.37
N ILE A 96 -1.90 3.53 18.05
CA ILE A 96 -0.45 3.76 18.15
C ILE A 96 0.19 3.36 16.82
N ALA A 97 0.77 4.30 16.09
CA ALA A 97 1.27 4.08 14.73
C ALA A 97 2.25 2.90 14.64
N LEU A 98 3.17 2.77 15.60
CA LEU A 98 4.13 1.67 15.63
C LEU A 98 3.48 0.29 15.74
N ARG A 99 2.51 0.13 16.64
CA ARG A 99 1.79 -1.14 16.84
C ARG A 99 0.92 -1.45 15.63
N LEU A 100 0.25 -0.44 15.10
CA LEU A 100 -0.59 -0.58 13.91
C LEU A 100 0.25 -1.01 12.70
N MET A 101 1.40 -0.36 12.46
CA MET A 101 2.28 -0.72 11.36
C MET A 101 2.83 -2.14 11.50
N GLN A 102 3.28 -2.54 12.70
CA GLN A 102 3.73 -3.92 12.95
C GLN A 102 2.64 -4.94 12.63
N ALA A 103 1.40 -4.69 13.07
CA ALA A 103 0.26 -5.55 12.80
C ALA A 103 -0.08 -5.59 11.29
N VAL A 104 0.00 -4.45 10.59
CA VAL A 104 -0.21 -4.38 9.14
C VAL A 104 0.86 -5.16 8.39
N THR A 105 2.15 -4.97 8.71
CA THR A 105 3.26 -5.70 8.09
C THR A 105 3.13 -7.21 8.32
N ALA A 106 2.79 -7.62 9.54
CA ALA A 106 2.53 -9.02 9.85
C ALA A 106 1.38 -9.58 8.98
N ARG A 107 0.31 -8.79 8.78
CA ARG A 107 -0.79 -9.18 7.88
C ARG A 107 -0.37 -9.26 6.42
N VAL A 108 0.47 -8.34 5.94
CA VAL A 108 1.02 -8.44 4.57
C VAL A 108 1.79 -9.75 4.40
N ASN A 109 2.62 -10.11 5.38
CA ASN A 109 3.37 -11.38 5.36
C ASN A 109 2.44 -12.58 5.36
N ASP A 110 1.46 -12.63 6.26
CA ASP A 110 0.45 -13.70 6.32
C ASP A 110 -0.28 -13.86 4.99
N VAL A 111 -0.68 -12.75 4.36
CA VAL A 111 -1.37 -12.75 3.07
C VAL A 111 -0.47 -13.30 1.98
N CYS A 112 0.75 -12.77 1.83
CA CYS A 112 1.69 -13.23 0.81
C CYS A 112 2.08 -14.71 0.99
N LEU A 113 2.32 -15.16 2.21
CA LEU A 113 2.63 -16.57 2.50
C LEU A 113 1.43 -17.50 2.21
N ARG A 114 0.19 -17.03 2.41
CA ARG A 114 -1.01 -17.79 2.06
C ARG A 114 -1.16 -18.00 0.54
N TYR A 115 -0.58 -17.13 -0.28
CA TYR A 115 -0.62 -17.25 -1.75
C TYR A 115 0.49 -18.14 -2.34
N LEU A 116 1.34 -18.75 -1.51
CA LEU A 116 2.22 -19.86 -1.93
C LEU A 116 1.41 -21.11 -2.31
N ASP A 117 0.21 -21.25 -1.77
CA ASP A 117 -0.70 -22.32 -2.16
C ASP A 117 -1.27 -22.06 -3.57
N ASN A 118 -0.97 -22.96 -4.51
CA ASN A 118 -1.39 -22.87 -5.90
C ASN A 118 -2.92 -22.74 -6.05
N ALA A 119 -3.70 -23.34 -5.13
CA ALA A 119 -5.15 -23.23 -5.15
C ALA A 119 -5.64 -21.80 -4.88
N ARG A 120 -4.87 -21.02 -4.11
CA ARG A 120 -5.17 -19.61 -3.83
C ARG A 120 -4.58 -18.69 -4.87
N LEU A 121 -3.45 -19.04 -5.46
CA LEU A 121 -2.85 -18.27 -6.55
C LEU A 121 -3.82 -18.12 -7.74
N ASP A 122 -4.56 -19.18 -8.07
CA ASP A 122 -5.57 -19.18 -9.13
C ASP A 122 -6.79 -18.29 -8.84
N THR A 123 -6.98 -17.84 -7.59
CA THR A 123 -8.06 -16.90 -7.23
C THR A 123 -7.72 -15.45 -7.54
N LEU A 124 -6.45 -15.14 -7.81
CA LEU A 124 -6.02 -13.77 -8.11
C LEU A 124 -6.51 -13.35 -9.50
N PRO A 125 -6.96 -12.09 -9.65
CA PRO A 125 -7.46 -11.62 -10.93
C PRO A 125 -6.35 -11.62 -11.98
N PRO A 126 -6.67 -11.92 -13.25
CA PRO A 126 -5.71 -11.76 -14.32
C PRO A 126 -5.30 -10.29 -14.43
N PRO A 127 -4.05 -10.03 -14.82
CA PRO A 127 -3.57 -8.67 -14.95
C PRO A 127 -4.40 -7.91 -16.01
N PRO A 128 -4.73 -6.62 -15.79
CA PRO A 128 -5.64 -5.88 -16.66
C PRO A 128 -5.16 -5.83 -18.12
N PRO A 129 -6.04 -5.60 -19.11
CA PRO A 129 -5.63 -5.49 -20.51
C PRO A 129 -4.49 -4.47 -20.72
N LEU A 130 -3.61 -4.70 -21.69
CA LEU A 130 -2.44 -3.84 -21.96
C LEU A 130 -2.82 -2.35 -22.10
N ALA A 131 -3.94 -2.05 -22.76
CA ALA A 131 -4.47 -0.69 -22.90
C ALA A 131 -4.73 0.04 -21.57
N GLN A 132 -4.97 -0.68 -20.47
CA GLN A 132 -5.11 -0.14 -19.12
C GLN A 132 -3.79 -0.19 -18.32
N ARG A 133 -2.83 -1.04 -18.70
CA ARG A 133 -1.48 -1.07 -18.10
C ARG A 133 -0.61 0.09 -18.56
N ASP A 134 -0.89 0.62 -19.74
CA ASP A 134 -0.11 1.70 -20.37
C ASP A 134 -0.50 3.10 -19.88
N LEU A 135 -1.42 3.23 -18.91
CA LEU A 135 -1.69 4.49 -18.22
C LEU A 135 -0.48 4.82 -17.32
N LYS A 136 0.54 5.42 -17.96
CA LYS A 136 1.74 5.90 -17.29
C LYS A 136 1.41 7.19 -16.56
N THR A 137 1.24 7.09 -15.25
CA THR A 137 1.26 8.27 -14.38
C THR A 137 2.72 8.64 -14.11
N VAL A 138 3.01 9.93 -14.05
CA VAL A 138 4.30 10.44 -13.61
C VAL A 138 4.01 11.39 -12.46
N SER A 139 4.43 11.02 -11.25
CA SER A 139 4.45 11.92 -10.11
C SER A 139 5.84 12.53 -9.95
N CYS A 140 5.90 13.84 -9.70
CA CYS A 140 7.11 14.50 -9.28
C CYS A 140 6.82 15.47 -8.14
N ALA A 141 7.72 15.53 -7.15
CA ALA A 141 7.68 16.54 -6.10
C ALA A 141 8.84 17.51 -6.33
N THR A 142 8.54 18.80 -6.41
CA THR A 142 9.56 19.83 -6.57
C THR A 142 9.82 20.48 -5.23
N LYS A 143 11.03 20.31 -4.69
CA LYS A 143 11.45 20.95 -3.45
C LYS A 143 11.61 22.46 -3.66
N ASN A 144 10.62 23.24 -3.28
CA ASN A 144 10.69 24.70 -3.34
C ASN A 144 11.38 25.25 -2.09
N SER A 145 12.67 25.59 -2.14
CA SER A 145 13.48 26.37 -1.17
C SER A 145 13.37 26.06 0.34
N ARG A 146 12.50 25.14 0.75
CA ARG A 146 12.21 24.72 2.13
C ARG A 146 13.30 23.76 2.59
N ARG A 147 13.52 23.71 3.90
CA ARG A 147 14.52 22.82 4.50
C ARG A 147 14.17 21.34 4.30
N VAL A 148 12.92 20.97 4.51
CA VAL A 148 12.40 19.59 4.41
C VAL A 148 11.28 19.53 3.37
N MET A 149 11.23 18.42 2.63
CA MET A 149 10.14 18.12 1.69
C MET A 149 9.03 17.42 2.49
N GLU A 150 7.92 18.12 2.72
CA GLU A 150 6.77 17.59 3.47
C GLU A 150 5.83 16.79 2.54
N ASP A 151 5.85 17.10 1.24
CA ASP A 151 5.00 16.46 0.25
C ASP A 151 5.39 14.98 0.07
N ARG A 152 4.41 14.09 0.30
CA ARG A 152 4.50 12.67 -0.05
C ARG A 152 3.44 12.38 -1.11
N HIS A 153 3.85 11.75 -2.21
CA HIS A 153 2.94 11.32 -3.26
C HIS A 153 2.82 9.79 -3.24
N VAL A 154 1.63 9.29 -3.55
CA VAL A 154 1.38 7.86 -3.76
C VAL A 154 0.63 7.72 -5.07
N GLU A 155 1.22 6.97 -6.00
CA GLU A 155 0.55 6.66 -7.26
C GLU A 155 -0.44 5.52 -7.05
N ILE A 156 -1.72 5.82 -7.24
CA ILE A 156 -2.81 4.83 -7.18
C ILE A 156 -3.32 4.61 -8.59
N GLY A 157 -2.91 3.52 -9.23
CA GLY A 157 -3.25 3.26 -10.63
C GLY A 157 -4.75 3.10 -10.90
N ASN A 158 -5.44 2.24 -10.16
CA ASN A 158 -6.88 2.02 -10.33
C ASN A 158 -7.60 2.13 -8.99
N LEU A 159 -8.18 3.31 -8.76
CA LEU A 159 -8.92 3.65 -7.54
C LEU A 159 -10.21 2.80 -7.40
N GLU A 160 -10.87 2.51 -8.51
CA GLU A 160 -12.14 1.79 -8.58
C GLU A 160 -11.95 0.34 -8.16
N ALA A 161 -10.91 -0.30 -8.70
CA ALA A 161 -10.50 -1.64 -8.34
C ALA A 161 -10.05 -1.73 -6.88
N LEU A 162 -9.39 -0.68 -6.35
CA LEU A 162 -8.90 -0.63 -4.97
C LEU A 162 -10.05 -0.54 -3.95
N PHE A 163 -11.09 0.26 -4.22
CA PHE A 163 -12.22 0.44 -3.32
C PHE A 163 -13.45 -0.40 -3.66
N GLY A 164 -13.41 -1.19 -4.74
CA GLY A 164 -14.53 -2.03 -5.16
C GLY A 164 -15.74 -1.22 -5.61
N ILE A 165 -15.51 -0.06 -6.22
CA ILE A 165 -16.58 0.79 -6.73
C ILE A 165 -17.06 0.19 -8.06
N GLU A 166 -18.23 -0.43 -8.06
CA GLU A 166 -18.91 -0.84 -9.29
C GLU A 166 -19.60 0.38 -9.90
N HIS A 167 -19.07 0.88 -11.03
CA HIS A 167 -19.83 1.82 -11.84
C HIS A 167 -20.92 1.05 -12.59
N PRO A 168 -22.21 1.44 -12.49
CA PRO A 168 -23.19 0.98 -13.47
C PRO A 168 -22.70 1.44 -14.84
N ILE A 169 -22.51 0.48 -15.75
CA ILE A 169 -22.03 0.69 -17.10
C ILE A 169 -23.01 1.63 -17.81
N LEU A 170 -22.72 2.92 -17.83
CA LEU A 170 -23.26 3.82 -18.82
C LEU A 170 -22.25 3.90 -19.97
N PRO A 171 -22.73 3.88 -21.23
CA PRO A 171 -21.86 3.90 -22.38
C PRO A 171 -20.96 5.14 -22.33
N ILE A 172 -19.69 4.90 -22.64
CA ILE A 172 -18.60 5.85 -22.64
C ILE A 172 -18.96 7.00 -23.59
N GLU A 173 -19.36 8.16 -23.04
CA GLU A 173 -18.99 9.42 -23.67
C GLU A 173 -17.67 9.87 -23.06
N THR A 174 -16.67 9.90 -23.93
CA THR A 174 -15.36 10.49 -23.70
C THR A 174 -15.54 11.94 -23.25
N SER A 175 -15.47 12.19 -21.95
CA SER A 175 -15.26 13.52 -21.40
C SER A 175 -14.07 13.46 -20.47
N SER A 176 -12.93 13.86 -21.03
CA SER A 176 -11.68 14.13 -20.34
C SER A 176 -11.95 15.02 -19.12
N ARG A 177 -12.09 14.38 -17.96
CA ARG A 177 -11.92 15.01 -16.66
C ARG A 177 -11.07 14.07 -15.83
N GLU A 178 -9.76 14.15 -16.06
CA GLU A 178 -8.78 13.79 -15.04
C GLU A 178 -9.11 14.61 -13.79
N LYS A 179 -9.87 14.01 -12.87
CA LYS A 179 -9.93 14.50 -11.51
C LYS A 179 -8.64 14.04 -10.86
N LEU A 180 -7.64 14.91 -10.91
CA LEU A 180 -6.52 14.87 -9.99
C LEU A 180 -7.12 14.98 -8.58
N ILE A 181 -7.24 13.85 -7.88
CA ILE A 181 -7.61 13.86 -6.47
C ILE A 181 -6.29 13.98 -5.73
N ASP A 182 -5.88 15.22 -5.44
CA ASP A 182 -4.82 15.49 -4.47
C ASP A 182 -5.32 15.05 -3.10
N ILE A 183 -4.96 13.82 -2.70
CA ILE A 183 -5.18 13.35 -1.33
C ILE A 183 -3.99 13.86 -0.51
N THR A 184 -4.08 15.10 -0.04
CA THR A 184 -3.09 15.70 0.86
C THR A 184 -3.24 15.08 2.26
N PHE A 185 -2.34 14.18 2.64
CA PHE A 185 -2.24 13.72 4.03
C PHE A 185 -1.51 14.77 4.88
N HIS A 186 -2.22 15.40 5.81
CA HIS A 186 -1.67 16.36 6.77
C HIS A 186 -0.95 15.63 7.92
N GLY A 187 0.22 15.06 7.64
CA GLY A 187 1.10 14.53 8.69
C GLY A 187 1.89 15.65 9.38
N ARG A 188 1.41 16.14 10.53
CA ARG A 188 2.25 16.93 11.47
C ARG A 188 3.18 15.96 12.19
N LEU A 189 4.50 16.11 12.07
CA LEU A 189 5.54 16.03 13.13
C LEU A 189 6.83 16.59 12.52
N GLY A 190 7.60 17.45 13.19
CA GLY A 190 8.15 17.29 14.53
C GLY A 190 9.66 17.27 14.35
N CYS A 191 10.29 18.43 14.54
CA CYS A 191 11.71 18.67 14.31
C CYS A 191 12.59 17.78 15.19
N GLU A 192 13.67 17.21 14.64
CA GLU A 192 14.98 17.14 15.31
C GLU A 192 16.13 16.74 14.35
N THR A 193 17.10 17.66 14.27
CA THR A 193 18.58 17.54 14.22
C THR A 193 19.40 16.80 13.13
N TYR A 194 20.33 17.60 12.55
CA TYR A 194 21.71 17.32 12.05
C TYR A 194 21.86 16.58 10.68
N ILE A 195 22.84 16.81 9.78
CA ILE A 195 24.25 17.28 9.76
C ILE A 195 24.54 17.93 8.36
N PRO A 196 25.41 18.97 8.22
CA PRO A 196 25.78 19.52 6.93
C PRO A 196 26.87 18.65 6.26
N CYS A 197 26.63 18.18 5.02
CA CYS A 197 27.69 17.66 4.16
C CYS A 197 28.04 18.72 3.11
N GLY A 198 29.31 19.11 3.16
CA GLY A 198 29.90 20.23 2.44
C GLY A 198 30.07 20.01 0.94
N GLU A 199 30.30 21.14 0.30
CA GLU A 199 30.69 21.33 -1.08
C GLU A 199 31.97 20.57 -1.42
N SER A 200 31.99 19.95 -2.59
CA SER A 200 33.16 19.76 -3.46
C SER A 200 32.69 19.56 -4.89
#